data_AF-A0AAU6HJW4-F1
#
_entry.id   AF-A0AAU6HJW4-F1
#
_cell.length_a   1.000
_cell.length_b   1.000
_cell.length_c   1.000
_cell.angle_alpha   90.00
_cell.angle_beta   90.00
_cell.angle_gamma   90.00
#
_symmetry.space_group_name_H-M   'P 1'
#
loop_
_entity.id
_entity.type
_entity.pdbx_description
1 polymer ?
#
loop_
_entity_poly.entity_id
_entity_poly.type
_entity_poly.pdbx_seq_one_letter_code
_entity_poly.pdbx_strand_id
1 'polypeptide(L)'
;MTPADAAELLTLAAAFDRRTVGEADARAWAAALNAMPLDDDARAAVARHYAETDRWITPAHVRQQRAKIRAERIERANVFDDGRPDETPAQYLARRRALTAAVADGRLDTQTATQAVGLAPSTAPRALTGGPAPEVAERLAALGRRIPDAVADELRPYRPVRAERESLAAHGEPDPLDVPCTHPPCRAPAEQPCRNIHRAPRAIPHPTRLDRAALDDHQAAA
;
A
#
# COMPACT_ATOMS: atom_id res chain seq x y z
N MET A 1 11.73 22.52 -2.00
CA MET A 1 12.58 21.70 -2.86
C MET A 1 13.98 22.27 -2.84
N THR A 2 14.97 21.40 -2.93
CA THR A 2 16.39 21.77 -3.01
C THR A 2 16.74 22.30 -4.41
N PRO A 3 17.90 22.94 -4.62
CA PRO A 3 18.39 23.26 -5.97
C PRO A 3 18.52 22.03 -6.88
N ALA A 4 18.88 20.86 -6.34
CA ALA A 4 18.95 19.62 -7.11
C ALA A 4 17.56 19.18 -7.60
N ASP A 5 16.57 19.18 -6.71
CA ASP A 5 15.18 18.90 -7.05
C ASP A 5 14.65 19.87 -8.13
N ALA A 6 14.97 21.16 -7.99
CA ALA A 6 14.54 22.18 -8.95
C ALA A 6 15.21 22.00 -10.32
N ALA A 7 16.47 21.56 -10.36
CA ALA A 7 17.16 21.21 -11.60
C ALA A 7 16.50 20.01 -12.30
N GLU A 8 16.09 18.99 -11.54
CA GLU A 8 15.34 17.85 -12.09
C GLU A 8 14.01 18.29 -12.71
N LEU A 9 13.24 19.12 -12.00
CA LEU A 9 11.97 19.64 -12.50
C LEU A 9 12.16 20.54 -13.74
N LEU A 10 13.20 21.37 -13.75
CA LEU A 10 13.58 22.20 -14.90
C LEU A 10 14.01 21.36 -16.10
N THR A 11 14.67 20.23 -15.87
CA THR A 11 15.05 19.28 -16.93
C THR A 11 13.80 18.69 -17.59
N LEU A 12 12.78 18.34 -16.80
CA LEU A 12 11.47 17.93 -17.34
C LEU A 12 10.84 19.05 -18.17
N ALA A 13 10.83 20.29 -17.68
CA ALA A 13 10.30 21.42 -18.45
C ALA A 13 11.08 21.66 -19.76
N ALA A 14 12.40 21.50 -19.75
CA ALA A 14 13.27 21.64 -20.91
C ALA A 14 12.99 20.62 -22.02
N ALA A 15 12.52 19.43 -21.67
CA ALA A 15 12.07 18.45 -22.65
C ALA A 15 10.88 18.95 -23.50
N PHE A 16 10.05 19.85 -22.97
CA PHE A 16 8.92 20.44 -23.68
C PHE A 16 9.29 21.72 -24.43
N ASP A 17 9.99 22.65 -23.79
CA ASP A 17 10.20 24.00 -24.33
C ASP A 17 11.63 24.30 -24.81
N ARG A 18 12.53 23.31 -24.73
CA ARG A 18 13.93 23.39 -25.18
C ARG A 18 14.72 24.50 -24.49
N ARG A 19 14.38 24.87 -23.25
CA ARG A 19 15.21 25.78 -22.45
C ARG A 19 16.59 25.18 -22.16
N THR A 20 17.59 26.05 -22.06
CA THR A 20 18.87 25.68 -21.46
C THR A 20 18.76 25.87 -19.95
N VAL A 21 19.15 24.86 -19.18
CA VAL A 21 19.06 24.88 -17.70
C VAL A 21 20.46 25.03 -17.13
N GLY A 22 20.69 26.10 -16.36
CA GLY A 22 21.92 26.33 -15.61
C GLY A 22 21.73 26.22 -14.09
N GLU A 23 22.85 26.21 -13.36
CA GLU A 23 22.84 26.18 -11.90
C GLU A 23 22.12 27.40 -11.29
N ALA A 24 22.28 28.57 -11.91
CA ALA A 24 21.59 29.79 -11.48
C ALA A 24 20.06 29.65 -11.58
N ASP A 25 19.55 29.01 -12.64
CA ASP A 25 18.11 28.77 -12.84
C ASP A 25 17.58 27.82 -11.77
N ALA A 26 18.31 26.75 -11.49
CA ALA A 26 17.96 25.77 -10.47
C ALA A 26 17.88 26.41 -9.07
N ARG A 27 18.85 27.26 -8.71
CA ARG A 27 18.83 28.02 -7.45
C ARG A 27 17.65 29.00 -7.38
N ALA A 28 17.38 29.71 -8.48
CA ALA A 28 16.25 30.65 -8.56
C ALA A 28 14.89 29.93 -8.43
N TRP A 29 14.73 28.79 -9.11
CA TRP A 29 13.53 27.96 -9.01
C TRP A 29 13.36 27.35 -7.61
N ALA A 30 14.44 26.84 -7.01
CA ALA A 30 14.40 26.34 -5.64
C ALA A 30 13.99 27.43 -4.64
N ALA A 31 14.48 28.66 -4.81
CA ALA A 31 14.06 29.79 -3.97
C ALA A 31 12.57 30.14 -4.18
N ALA A 32 12.08 30.13 -5.42
CA ALA A 32 10.69 30.43 -5.74
C ALA A 32 9.70 29.34 -5.29
N LEU A 33 10.11 28.08 -5.31
CA LEU A 33 9.29 26.92 -4.97
C LEU A 33 9.47 26.45 -3.51
N ASN A 34 10.58 26.84 -2.85
CA ASN A 34 11.03 26.60 -1.47
C ASN A 34 10.29 25.51 -0.66
N ALA A 35 9.05 25.75 -0.24
CA ALA A 35 8.27 24.81 0.60
C ALA A 35 7.64 23.63 -0.17
N MET A 36 7.68 23.61 -1.50
CA MET A 36 7.10 22.55 -2.32
C MET A 36 8.11 21.39 -2.47
N PRO A 37 7.72 20.13 -2.22
CA PRO A 37 8.55 18.97 -2.52
C PRO A 37 8.56 18.65 -4.02
N LEU A 38 9.57 17.91 -4.48
CA LEU A 38 9.54 17.29 -5.82
C LEU A 38 8.82 15.95 -5.74
N ASP A 39 7.49 16.02 -5.73
CA ASP A 39 6.62 14.85 -5.77
C ASP A 39 6.00 14.64 -7.15
N ASP A 40 5.22 13.57 -7.28
CA ASP A 40 4.54 13.26 -8.54
C ASP A 40 3.56 14.35 -8.95
N ASP A 41 2.96 15.05 -8.00
CA ASP A 41 2.08 16.19 -8.29
C ASP A 41 2.86 17.37 -8.88
N ALA A 42 4.11 17.60 -8.47
CA ALA A 42 4.98 18.62 -9.07
C ALA A 42 5.37 18.26 -10.51
N ARG A 43 5.68 16.99 -10.79
CA ARG A 43 5.96 16.52 -12.17
C ARG A 43 4.70 16.57 -13.03
N ALA A 44 3.58 16.10 -12.51
CA ALA A 44 2.29 16.14 -13.17
C ALA A 44 1.83 17.59 -13.45
N ALA A 45 2.16 18.55 -12.58
CA ALA A 45 1.88 19.96 -12.81
C ALA A 45 2.58 20.50 -14.07
N VAL A 46 3.82 20.08 -14.33
CA VAL A 46 4.55 20.45 -15.56
C VAL A 46 3.88 19.82 -16.79
N ALA A 47 3.64 18.52 -16.75
CA ALA A 47 3.00 17.80 -17.86
C ALA A 47 1.60 18.37 -18.18
N ARG A 48 0.80 18.63 -17.14
CA ARG A 48 -0.54 19.22 -17.26
C ARG A 48 -0.50 20.61 -17.86
N HIS A 49 0.45 21.45 -17.45
CA HIS A 49 0.62 22.80 -18.03
C HIS A 49 0.81 22.73 -19.54
N TYR A 50 1.73 21.89 -20.03
CA TYR A 50 1.97 21.75 -21.47
C TYR A 50 0.87 20.99 -22.23
N ALA A 51 0.04 20.20 -21.54
CA ALA A 51 -1.16 19.61 -22.13
C ALA A 51 -2.29 20.64 -22.31
N GLU A 52 -2.37 21.66 -21.45
CA GLU A 52 -3.44 22.67 -21.45
C GLU A 52 -3.06 23.96 -22.19
N THR A 53 -1.77 24.29 -22.28
CA THR A 53 -1.30 25.54 -22.91
C THR A 53 0.05 25.35 -23.59
N ASP A 54 0.28 26.16 -24.62
CA ASP A 54 1.54 26.34 -25.34
C ASP A 54 2.51 27.33 -24.67
N ARG A 55 2.12 27.98 -23.57
CA ARG A 55 2.91 29.02 -22.92
C ARG A 55 4.09 28.46 -22.15
N TRP A 56 5.16 29.24 -22.09
CA TRP A 56 6.33 28.95 -21.26
C TRP A 56 5.96 28.75 -19.77
N ILE A 57 6.44 27.67 -19.16
CA ILE A 57 6.15 27.38 -17.76
C ILE A 57 7.05 28.19 -16.81
N THR A 58 6.45 28.69 -15.73
CA THR A 58 7.11 29.44 -14.65
C THR A 58 6.92 28.71 -13.31
N PRO A 59 7.70 29.02 -12.26
CA PRO A 59 7.45 28.47 -10.92
C PRO A 59 6.01 28.71 -10.42
N ALA A 60 5.43 29.87 -10.76
CA ALA A 60 4.06 30.19 -10.38
C ALA A 60 3.04 29.24 -11.03
N HIS A 61 3.23 28.89 -12.30
CA HIS A 61 2.38 27.92 -13.00
C HIS A 61 2.45 26.54 -12.35
N VAL A 62 3.64 26.07 -11.97
CA VAL A 62 3.82 24.80 -11.25
C VAL A 62 3.04 24.81 -9.92
N ARG A 63 3.15 25.89 -9.13
CA ARG A 63 2.40 26.03 -7.86
C ARG A 63 0.89 25.97 -8.08
N GLN A 64 0.39 26.68 -9.08
CA GLN A 64 -1.03 26.71 -9.39
C GLN A 64 -1.54 25.34 -9.85
N GLN A 65 -0.84 24.70 -10.78
CA GLN A 65 -1.24 23.41 -11.33
C GLN A 65 -1.16 22.29 -10.27
N ARG A 66 -0.09 22.27 -9.45
CA ARG A 66 0.01 21.32 -8.32
C ARG A 66 -1.12 21.52 -7.31
N ALA A 67 -1.47 22.78 -6.99
CA ALA A 67 -2.59 23.07 -6.10
C ALA A 67 -3.94 22.61 -6.68
N LYS A 68 -4.16 22.79 -8.00
CA LYS A 68 -5.35 22.28 -8.69
C LYS A 68 -5.44 20.75 -8.63
N ILE A 69 -4.36 20.04 -8.94
CA ILE A 69 -4.31 18.57 -8.87
C ILE A 69 -4.70 18.08 -7.47
N ARG A 70 -4.15 18.70 -6.43
CA ARG A 70 -4.47 18.36 -5.04
C ARG A 70 -5.91 18.70 -4.66
N ALA A 71 -6.43 19.85 -5.11
CA ALA A 71 -7.81 20.26 -4.86
C ALA A 71 -8.81 19.29 -5.51
N GLU A 72 -8.56 18.90 -6.77
CA GLU A 72 -9.38 17.91 -7.47
C GLU A 72 -9.33 16.53 -6.78
N ARG A 73 -8.17 16.13 -6.24
CA ARG A 73 -8.05 14.90 -5.46
C ARG A 73 -8.89 14.97 -4.18
N ILE A 74 -8.86 16.09 -3.46
CA ILE A 74 -9.69 16.32 -2.26
C ILE A 74 -11.19 16.27 -2.62
N GLU A 75 -11.58 16.93 -3.70
CA GLU A 75 -12.97 16.98 -4.18
C GLU A 75 -13.50 15.58 -4.51
N ARG A 76 -12.71 14.76 -5.22
CA ARG A 76 -13.10 13.40 -5.60
C ARG A 76 -13.09 12.40 -4.45
N ALA A 77 -12.39 12.69 -3.35
CA ALA A 77 -12.17 11.70 -2.30
C ALA A 77 -13.41 11.39 -1.46
N ASN A 78 -14.45 12.23 -1.49
CA ASN A 78 -15.69 12.05 -0.72
C ASN A 78 -15.41 11.65 0.75
N VAL A 79 -14.50 12.37 1.42
CA VAL A 79 -14.09 12.04 2.79
C VAL A 79 -15.27 12.28 3.74
N PHE A 80 -15.88 11.20 4.20
CA PHE A 80 -16.88 11.22 5.27
C PHE A 80 -16.21 10.85 6.59
N ASP A 81 -16.55 11.61 7.64
CA ASP A 81 -16.04 11.41 9.00
C ASP A 81 -17.23 11.46 9.95
N ASP A 82 -17.56 10.32 10.55
CA ASP A 82 -18.71 10.15 11.46
C ASP A 82 -18.56 10.93 12.77
N GLY A 83 -17.40 11.54 13.01
CA GLY A 83 -17.13 12.23 14.27
C GLY A 83 -16.84 11.24 15.41
N ARG A 84 -16.33 11.77 16.51
CA ARG A 84 -16.21 11.02 17.77
C ARG A 84 -17.06 11.71 18.84
N PRO A 85 -17.88 10.98 19.62
CA PRO A 85 -18.79 11.61 20.58
C PRO A 85 -18.09 12.44 21.67
N ASP A 86 -16.85 12.12 21.99
CA ASP A 86 -16.05 12.66 23.09
C ASP A 86 -14.99 13.69 22.64
N GLU A 87 -14.94 14.02 21.35
CA GLU A 87 -13.91 14.94 20.86
C GLU A 87 -14.26 16.41 21.09
N THR A 88 -13.23 17.20 21.41
CA THR A 88 -13.33 18.66 21.44
C THR A 88 -13.34 19.24 20.02
N PRO A 89 -13.88 20.46 19.82
CA PRO A 89 -13.82 21.13 18.51
C PRO A 89 -12.39 21.30 17.96
N ALA A 90 -11.40 21.51 18.83
CA ALA A 90 -10.00 21.63 18.43
C ALA A 90 -9.44 20.31 17.89
N GLN A 91 -9.76 19.19 18.54
CA GLN A 91 -9.38 17.84 18.08
C GLN A 91 -10.05 17.50 16.76
N TYR A 92 -11.34 17.82 16.61
CA TYR A 92 -12.08 17.66 15.35
C TYR A 92 -11.41 18.41 14.20
N LEU A 93 -11.10 19.70 14.38
CA LEU A 93 -10.47 20.52 13.34
C LEU A 93 -9.06 20.03 12.99
N ALA A 94 -8.27 19.60 13.99
CA ALA A 94 -6.95 19.02 13.76
C ALA A 94 -7.03 17.73 12.94
N ARG A 95 -7.96 16.82 13.29
CA ARG A 95 -8.21 15.58 12.54
C ARG A 95 -8.67 15.86 11.13
N ARG A 96 -9.65 16.76 10.96
CA ARG A 96 -10.17 17.11 9.64
C ARG A 96 -9.07 17.66 8.73
N ARG A 97 -8.20 18.52 9.24
CA ARG A 97 -7.01 19.01 8.51
C ARG A 97 -6.05 17.88 8.15
N ALA A 98 -5.80 16.95 9.08
CA ALA A 98 -4.94 15.79 8.82
C ALA A 98 -5.52 14.87 7.73
N LEU A 99 -6.82 14.60 7.76
CA LEU A 99 -7.51 13.81 6.73
C LEU A 99 -7.44 14.49 5.36
N THR A 100 -7.75 15.78 5.28
CA THR A 100 -7.63 16.54 4.04
C THR A 100 -6.19 16.56 3.52
N ALA A 101 -5.19 16.69 4.40
CA ALA A 101 -3.78 16.62 4.01
C ALA A 101 -3.39 15.23 3.49
N ALA A 102 -3.84 14.16 4.14
CA ALA A 102 -3.58 12.79 3.73
C ALA A 102 -4.18 12.48 2.35
N VAL A 103 -5.41 12.94 2.10
CA VAL A 103 -6.04 12.86 0.77
C VAL A 103 -5.25 13.66 -0.25
N ALA A 104 -4.92 14.92 0.06
CA ALA A 104 -4.18 15.79 -0.84
C ALA A 104 -2.81 15.20 -1.21
N ASP A 105 -2.16 14.50 -0.28
CA ASP A 105 -0.88 13.81 -0.48
C ASP A 105 -1.03 12.44 -1.15
N GLY A 106 -2.25 12.00 -1.51
CA GLY A 106 -2.49 10.71 -2.15
C GLY A 106 -2.32 9.50 -1.22
N ARG A 107 -2.27 9.70 0.10
CA ARG A 107 -2.17 8.61 1.09
C ARG A 107 -3.51 7.95 1.41
N LEU A 108 -4.61 8.54 0.94
CA LEU A 108 -5.96 8.00 1.06
C LEU A 108 -6.57 7.93 -0.33
N ASP A 109 -7.09 6.75 -0.67
CA ASP A 109 -7.74 6.52 -1.96
C ASP A 109 -9.06 7.29 -2.08
N THR A 110 -9.42 7.63 -3.31
CA THR A 110 -10.72 8.19 -3.63
C THR A 110 -11.82 7.16 -3.41
N GLN A 111 -12.91 7.57 -2.76
CA GLN A 111 -14.08 6.72 -2.55
C GLN A 111 -15.29 7.33 -3.26
N THR A 112 -16.26 6.50 -3.65
CA THR A 112 -17.57 7.02 -4.11
C THR A 112 -18.37 7.53 -2.92
N ALA A 113 -19.34 8.42 -3.15
CA ALA A 113 -20.24 8.90 -2.08
C ALA A 113 -20.97 7.75 -1.37
N THR A 114 -21.35 6.69 -2.10
CA THR A 114 -21.98 5.50 -1.51
C THR A 114 -21.03 4.70 -0.63
N GLN A 115 -19.76 4.58 -1.01
CA GLN A 115 -18.73 3.95 -0.17
C GLN A 115 -18.43 4.77 1.08
N ALA A 116 -18.37 6.10 0.94
CA ALA A 116 -18.06 7.00 2.04
C ALA A 116 -19.10 6.93 3.18
N VAL A 117 -20.38 6.76 2.84
CA VAL A 117 -21.50 6.64 3.82
C VAL A 117 -21.75 5.17 4.22
N GLY A 118 -20.86 4.24 3.82
CA GLY A 118 -20.97 2.82 4.20
C GLY A 118 -22.09 2.04 3.52
N LEU A 119 -22.70 2.59 2.46
CA LEU A 119 -23.75 1.94 1.68
C LEU A 119 -23.20 0.99 0.60
N ALA A 120 -21.88 0.99 0.38
CA ALA A 120 -21.19 0.05 -0.50
C ALA A 120 -19.83 -0.35 0.09
N PRO A 121 -19.39 -1.62 -0.08
CA PRO A 121 -18.07 -2.03 0.36
C PRO A 121 -16.99 -1.26 -0.42
N SER A 122 -15.92 -0.86 0.28
CA SER A 122 -14.74 -0.32 -0.38
C SER A 122 -14.05 -1.44 -1.17
N THR A 123 -13.80 -1.20 -2.46
CA THR A 123 -13.15 -2.17 -3.35
C THR A 123 -11.64 -2.21 -3.22
N ALA A 124 -11.04 -1.21 -2.56
CA ALA A 124 -9.61 -1.20 -2.28
C ALA A 124 -9.36 -1.97 -0.96
N PRO A 125 -8.62 -3.09 -0.98
CA PRO A 125 -8.12 -3.66 0.26
C PRO A 125 -7.18 -2.62 0.87
N ARG A 126 -7.62 -1.97 1.96
CA ARG A 126 -6.70 -1.16 2.77
C ARG A 126 -5.72 -2.15 3.39
N ALA A 127 -4.53 -2.23 2.84
CA ALA A 127 -3.46 -3.01 3.43
C ALA A 127 -3.27 -2.49 4.87
N LEU A 128 -3.49 -3.36 5.85
CA LEU A 128 -3.12 -3.09 7.23
C LEU A 128 -1.59 -3.20 7.31
N THR A 129 -0.90 -2.13 6.93
CA THR A 129 0.57 -2.07 6.94
C THR A 129 1.15 -1.87 8.34
N GLY A 130 0.29 -1.79 9.36
CA GLY A 130 0.65 -1.70 10.77
C GLY A 130 -0.04 -2.77 11.60
N GLY A 131 0.57 -3.11 12.75
CA GLY A 131 -0.05 -3.96 13.75
C GLY A 131 -1.29 -3.32 14.38
N PRO A 132 -2.06 -4.08 15.18
CA PRO A 132 -3.22 -3.56 15.90
C PRO A 132 -2.82 -2.36 16.79
N ALA A 133 -3.73 -1.39 16.94
CA ALA A 133 -3.54 -0.29 17.89
C ALA A 133 -3.25 -0.84 19.30
N PRO A 134 -2.47 -0.14 20.16
CA PRO A 134 -2.06 -0.65 21.47
C PRO A 134 -3.21 -1.18 22.32
N GLU A 135 -4.33 -0.46 22.37
CA GLU A 135 -5.55 -0.87 23.08
C GLU A 135 -6.16 -2.17 22.53
N VAL A 136 -6.07 -2.38 21.21
CA VAL A 136 -6.54 -3.59 20.55
C VAL A 136 -5.57 -4.74 20.83
N ALA A 137 -4.26 -4.49 20.82
CA ALA A 137 -3.25 -5.46 21.20
C ALA A 137 -3.41 -5.93 22.65
N GLU A 138 -3.63 -5.00 23.59
CA GLU A 138 -3.92 -5.31 25.00
C GLU A 138 -5.19 -6.13 25.16
N ARG A 139 -6.27 -5.75 24.46
CA ARG A 139 -7.54 -6.49 24.50
C ARG A 139 -7.42 -7.88 23.90
N LEU A 140 -6.67 -8.04 22.81
CA LEU A 140 -6.39 -9.34 22.21
C LEU A 140 -5.54 -10.21 23.14
N ALA A 141 -4.54 -9.63 23.81
CA ALA A 141 -3.75 -10.32 24.82
C ALA A 141 -4.61 -10.78 26.01
N ALA A 142 -5.55 -9.95 26.47
CA ALA A 142 -6.46 -10.28 27.55
C ALA A 142 -7.49 -11.37 27.19
N LEU A 143 -8.01 -11.37 25.95
CA LEU A 143 -8.92 -12.40 25.45
C LEU A 143 -8.22 -13.74 25.22
N GLY A 144 -6.92 -13.72 24.92
CA GLY A 144 -6.14 -14.89 24.55
C GLY A 144 -6.60 -15.52 23.23
N ARG A 145 -6.10 -16.71 22.92
CA ARG A 145 -6.55 -17.49 21.76
C ARG A 145 -7.84 -18.25 22.10
N ARG A 146 -8.73 -18.41 21.11
CA ARG A 146 -9.93 -19.26 21.22
C ARG A 146 -9.58 -20.70 21.64
N ILE A 147 -8.45 -21.21 21.16
CA ILE A 147 -7.90 -22.50 21.59
C ILE A 147 -6.63 -22.17 22.38
N PRO A 148 -6.57 -22.47 23.68
CA PRO A 148 -5.36 -22.28 24.48
C PRO A 148 -4.17 -23.05 23.90
N ASP A 149 -2.95 -22.51 24.04
CA ASP A 149 -1.74 -23.10 23.45
C ASP A 149 -1.49 -24.53 23.93
N ALA A 150 -1.74 -24.83 25.22
CA ALA A 150 -1.63 -26.18 25.76
C ALA A 150 -2.55 -27.19 25.05
N VAL A 151 -3.80 -26.79 24.77
CA VAL A 151 -4.76 -27.62 24.01
C VAL A 151 -4.33 -27.72 22.55
N ALA A 152 -3.81 -26.63 21.97
CA ALA A 152 -3.29 -26.62 20.62
C ALA A 152 -2.12 -27.61 20.46
N ASP A 153 -1.24 -27.70 21.45
CA ASP A 153 -0.11 -28.64 21.53
C ASP A 153 -0.58 -30.09 21.67
N GLU A 154 -1.51 -30.37 22.58
CA GLU A 154 -2.12 -31.71 22.73
C GLU A 154 -2.80 -32.18 21.44
N LEU A 155 -3.36 -31.25 20.66
CA LEU A 155 -4.01 -31.57 19.40
C LEU A 155 -3.03 -31.79 18.23
N ARG A 156 -1.74 -31.41 18.34
CA ARG A 156 -0.77 -31.53 17.22
C ARG A 156 -0.70 -32.94 16.60
N PRO A 157 -0.66 -34.05 17.38
CA PRO A 157 -0.63 -35.40 16.82
C PRO A 157 -1.86 -35.74 15.96
N TYR A 158 -3.00 -35.10 16.25
CA TYR A 158 -4.27 -35.33 15.56
C TYR A 158 -4.50 -34.39 14.37
N ARG A 159 -3.70 -33.31 14.24
CA ARG A 159 -3.82 -32.31 13.16
C ARG A 159 -2.48 -32.05 12.46
N PRO A 160 -1.79 -33.08 11.94
CA PRO A 160 -0.41 -32.99 11.47
C PRO A 160 -0.21 -31.91 10.40
N VAL A 161 -1.10 -31.83 9.41
CA VAL A 161 -1.04 -30.82 8.33
C VAL A 161 -1.14 -29.40 8.90
N ARG A 162 -2.06 -29.18 9.85
CA ARG A 162 -2.23 -27.86 10.48
C ARG A 162 -1.03 -27.51 11.36
N ALA A 163 -0.50 -28.48 12.11
CA ALA A 163 0.67 -28.29 12.96
C ALA A 163 1.93 -27.97 12.15
N GLU A 164 2.09 -28.57 10.97
CA GLU A 164 3.19 -28.27 10.04
C GLU A 164 3.10 -26.84 9.50
N ARG A 165 1.92 -26.43 9.01
CA ARG A 165 1.68 -25.05 8.55
C ARG A 165 1.88 -24.01 9.65
N GLU A 166 1.36 -24.27 10.85
CA GLU A 166 1.57 -23.42 12.03
C GLU A 166 3.07 -23.30 12.36
N SER A 167 3.84 -24.38 12.18
CA SER A 167 5.31 -24.38 12.35
C SER A 167 6.02 -23.58 11.28
N LEU A 168 5.70 -23.78 10.00
CA LEU A 168 6.31 -23.03 8.89
C LEU A 168 6.08 -21.52 9.04
N ALA A 169 4.84 -21.13 9.34
CA ALA A 169 4.50 -19.73 9.60
C ALA A 169 5.27 -19.13 10.79
N ALA A 170 5.47 -19.91 11.87
CA ALA A 170 6.23 -19.44 13.03
C ALA A 170 7.73 -19.23 12.75
N HIS A 171 8.30 -19.96 11.79
CA HIS A 171 9.69 -19.82 11.37
C HIS A 171 9.86 -18.90 10.15
N GLY A 172 8.76 -18.34 9.61
CA GLY A 172 8.78 -17.54 8.39
C GLY A 172 9.20 -18.36 7.16
N GLU A 173 8.90 -19.65 7.15
CA GLU A 173 9.20 -20.54 6.03
C GLU A 173 8.01 -20.60 5.05
N PRO A 174 8.27 -20.76 3.73
CA PRO A 174 7.22 -20.81 2.72
C PRO A 174 6.31 -22.03 2.92
N ASP A 175 4.99 -21.81 2.87
CA ASP A 175 4.01 -22.88 2.98
C ASP A 175 3.80 -23.57 1.62
N PRO A 176 4.17 -24.86 1.46
CA PRO A 176 3.98 -25.58 0.21
C PRO A 176 2.52 -25.70 -0.20
N LEU A 177 1.56 -25.61 0.72
CA LEU A 177 0.14 -25.74 0.40
C LEU A 177 -0.46 -24.47 -0.24
N ASP A 178 0.19 -23.32 -0.14
CA ASP A 178 -0.31 -22.08 -0.74
C ASP A 178 -0.24 -22.11 -2.27
N VAL A 179 0.64 -22.94 -2.83
CA VAL A 179 0.79 -23.14 -4.27
C VAL A 179 0.20 -24.48 -4.73
N PRO A 180 -0.35 -24.60 -5.95
CA PRO A 180 -0.76 -25.87 -6.50
C PRO A 180 0.45 -26.76 -6.83
N CYS A 181 0.30 -28.07 -6.65
CA CYS A 181 1.34 -29.03 -6.99
C CYS A 181 1.49 -29.16 -8.51
N THR A 182 2.69 -28.89 -9.03
CA THR A 182 3.02 -28.99 -10.45
C THR A 182 3.41 -30.40 -10.91
N HIS A 183 3.58 -31.34 -9.97
CA HIS A 183 3.97 -32.71 -10.30
C HIS A 183 2.88 -33.36 -11.18
N PRO A 184 3.20 -33.76 -12.44
CA PRO A 184 2.19 -34.15 -13.42
C PRO A 184 1.19 -35.23 -13.00
N PRO A 185 1.55 -36.28 -12.24
CA PRO A 185 0.59 -37.29 -11.78
C PRO A 185 -0.17 -36.88 -10.51
N CYS A 186 0.25 -35.83 -9.79
CA CYS A 186 -0.41 -35.40 -8.55
C CYS A 186 -1.41 -34.26 -8.79
N ARG A 187 -0.96 -33.14 -9.39
CA ARG A 187 -1.76 -31.92 -9.66
C ARG A 187 -2.72 -31.48 -8.53
N ALA A 188 -2.31 -31.69 -7.27
CA ALA A 188 -3.14 -31.32 -6.12
C ALA A 188 -3.30 -29.79 -6.08
N PRO A 189 -4.52 -29.27 -5.85
CA PRO A 189 -4.74 -27.82 -5.76
C PRO A 189 -4.08 -27.24 -4.50
N ALA A 190 -4.05 -25.91 -4.44
CA ALA A 190 -3.71 -25.20 -3.20
C ALA A 190 -4.60 -25.71 -2.03
N GLU A 191 -4.07 -25.63 -0.82
CA GLU A 191 -4.67 -26.08 0.44
C GLU A 191 -4.86 -27.61 0.58
N GLN A 192 -4.69 -28.39 -0.49
CA GLN A 192 -4.80 -29.85 -0.43
C GLN A 192 -3.43 -30.52 -0.41
N PRO A 193 -3.21 -31.55 0.42
CA PRO A 193 -1.94 -32.28 0.46
C PRO A 193 -1.67 -32.99 -0.87
N CYS A 194 -0.39 -33.19 -1.17
CA CYS A 194 0.00 -34.03 -2.29
C CYS A 194 -0.53 -35.46 -2.11
N ARG A 195 -0.83 -36.13 -3.21
CA ARG A 195 -1.36 -37.50 -3.20
C ARG A 195 -0.36 -38.48 -3.81
N ASN A 196 -0.32 -39.70 -3.29
CA ASN A 196 0.48 -40.80 -3.86
C ASN A 196 -0.27 -41.49 -5.01
N ILE A 197 0.31 -42.55 -5.57
CA ILE A 197 -0.28 -43.33 -6.68
C ILE A 197 -1.65 -43.94 -6.33
N HIS A 198 -1.88 -44.24 -5.05
CA HIS A 198 -3.16 -44.75 -4.53
C HIS A 198 -4.14 -43.63 -4.15
N ARG A 199 -3.86 -42.37 -4.52
CA ARG A 199 -4.61 -41.16 -4.18
C ARG A 199 -4.68 -40.85 -2.67
N ALA A 200 -3.91 -41.55 -1.84
CA ALA A 200 -3.81 -41.26 -0.41
C ALA A 200 -2.92 -40.03 -0.18
N PRO A 201 -3.21 -39.19 0.83
CA PRO A 201 -2.41 -38.03 1.16
C PRO A 201 -0.99 -38.45 1.56
N ARG A 202 0.00 -37.74 1.03
CA ARG A 202 1.41 -37.88 1.40
C ARG A 202 1.68 -37.05 2.65
N ALA A 203 2.55 -37.57 3.51
CA ALA A 203 3.10 -36.79 4.62
C ALA A 203 4.03 -35.67 4.13
N ILE A 204 4.86 -35.97 3.12
CA ILE A 204 5.81 -35.01 2.56
C ILE A 204 5.32 -34.56 1.16
N PRO A 205 5.19 -33.24 0.91
CA PRO A 205 4.89 -32.68 -0.40
C PRO A 205 5.87 -33.15 -1.49
N HIS A 206 5.47 -33.07 -2.76
CA HIS A 206 6.41 -33.34 -3.86
C HIS A 206 7.50 -32.25 -3.90
N PRO A 207 8.77 -32.59 -4.21
CA PRO A 207 9.85 -31.61 -4.33
C PRO A 207 9.50 -30.42 -5.22
N THR A 208 8.86 -30.68 -6.37
CA THR A 208 8.45 -29.62 -7.31
C THR A 208 7.44 -28.62 -6.73
N ARG A 209 6.72 -28.99 -5.66
CA ARG A 209 5.82 -28.08 -4.94
C ARG A 209 6.58 -27.23 -3.93
N LEU A 210 7.55 -27.82 -3.22
CA LEU A 210 8.42 -27.11 -2.28
C LEU A 210 9.24 -26.04 -3.03
N ASP A 211 9.85 -26.41 -4.16
CA ASP A 211 10.63 -25.49 -4.99
C ASP A 211 9.77 -24.30 -5.47
N ARG A 212 8.52 -24.57 -5.87
CA ARG A 212 7.59 -23.53 -6.30
C ARG A 212 7.19 -22.59 -5.18
N ALA A 213 6.90 -23.13 -3.99
CA ALA A 213 6.56 -22.32 -2.83
C ALA A 213 7.71 -21.38 -2.43
N ALA A 214 8.95 -21.88 -2.48
CA ALA A 214 10.13 -21.04 -2.26
C ALA A 214 10.29 -19.95 -3.32
N LEU A 215 10.01 -20.24 -4.60
CA LEU A 215 10.08 -19.24 -5.67
C LEU A 215 9.01 -18.15 -5.54
N ASP A 216 7.76 -18.53 -5.22
CA ASP A 216 6.65 -17.58 -5.07
C ASP A 216 6.90 -16.66 -3.85
N ASP A 217 7.48 -17.17 -2.77
CA ASP A 217 7.86 -16.39 -1.58
C ASP A 217 8.99 -15.38 -1.88
N HIS A 218 10.03 -15.78 -2.62
CA HIS A 218 11.08 -14.86 -3.10
C HIS A 218 10.54 -13.74 -3.99
N GLN A 219 9.49 -14.02 -4.79
CA GLN A 219 8.85 -13.00 -5.62
C GLN A 219 7.95 -12.06 -4.82
N ALA A 220 7.34 -12.54 -3.73
CA ALA A 220 6.54 -11.70 -2.83
C ALA A 220 7.40 -10.77 -1.95
N ALA A 221 8.66 -11.15 -1.69
CA ALA A 221 9.61 -10.38 -0.89
C ALA A 221 10.41 -9.32 -1.69
N ALA A 222 10.34 -9.34 -3.02
CA ALA A 222 11.06 -8.42 -3.92
C ALA A 222 10.18 -7.25 -4.39
#